data_AF-A0A3T1D2A3-F1
#
_entry.id   AF-A0A3T1D2A3-F1
#
_cell.length_a   1.000
_cell.length_b   1.000
_cell.length_c   1.000
_cell.angle_alpha   90.00
_cell.angle_beta   90.00
_cell.angle_gamma   90.00
#
_symmetry.space_group_name_H-M   'P 1'
#
loop_
_entity.id
_entity.type
_entity.pdbx_description
1 polymer ?
#
loop_
_entity_poly.entity_id
_entity_poly.type
_entity_poly.pdbx_seq_one_letter_code
_entity_poly.pdbx_strand_id
1 'polypeptide(L)'
;MHRLRKAQRWLKYKYMMLLREKGGASIVAMGFAIGLAVEMFTLPTLGFAFVLIFPLCYMLKGNIPAALIGFVVGKIIYIPMMYPNSKVGGWILPKHLSIHLPVVPEWINELLLANLKLIVGGMVDGAILGLICYFPIKYSLDTYKAKRKDKRKLKLELKNMVD
;
A
#
# COMPACT_ATOMS: atom_id res chain seq x y z
N MET A 1 -18.85 1.91 29.91
CA MET A 1 -19.35 2.18 28.53
C MET A 1 -19.05 3.60 27.97
N HIS A 2 -18.63 4.59 28.79
CA HIS A 2 -18.44 5.98 28.35
C HIS A 2 -17.19 6.23 27.44
N ARG A 3 -16.15 5.38 27.55
CA ARG A 3 -14.90 5.52 26.77
C ARG A 3 -15.06 5.13 25.29
N LEU A 4 -15.89 4.13 24.99
CA LEU A 4 -16.16 3.67 23.62
C LEU A 4 -16.88 4.74 22.78
N ARG A 5 -17.85 5.46 23.37
CA ARG A 5 -18.57 6.55 22.67
C ARG A 5 -17.66 7.74 22.37
N LYS A 6 -16.68 8.05 23.24
CA LYS A 6 -15.65 9.07 22.97
C LYS A 6 -14.76 8.66 21.80
N ALA A 7 -14.29 7.40 21.78
CA ALA A 7 -13.49 6.86 20.68
C ALA A 7 -14.27 6.90 19.35
N GLN A 8 -15.55 6.50 19.35
CA GLN A 8 -16.41 6.54 18.17
C GLN A 8 -16.60 7.96 17.63
N ARG A 9 -16.84 8.94 18.50
CA ARG A 9 -16.99 10.36 18.10
C ARG A 9 -15.68 10.94 17.59
N TRP A 10 -14.56 10.61 18.22
CA TRP A 10 -13.23 11.04 17.78
C TRP A 10 -12.84 10.42 16.43
N LEU A 11 -13.11 9.13 16.22
CA LEU A 11 -12.94 8.45 14.94
C LEU A 11 -13.83 9.05 13.85
N LYS A 12 -15.11 9.31 14.17
CA LYS A 12 -16.04 10.00 13.26
C LYS A 12 -15.57 11.40 12.91
N TYR A 13 -15.00 12.13 13.87
CA TYR A 13 -14.45 13.47 13.66
C TYR A 13 -13.20 13.43 12.77
N LYS A 14 -12.23 12.54 13.06
CA LYS A 14 -11.05 12.29 12.20
C LYS A 14 -11.45 11.87 10.78
N TYR A 15 -12.45 11.00 10.66
CA TYR A 15 -13.02 10.58 9.38
C TYR A 15 -13.67 11.76 8.63
N MET A 16 -14.46 12.59 9.32
CA MET A 16 -15.08 13.78 8.74
C MET A 16 -14.07 14.85 8.33
N MET A 17 -13.00 15.02 9.10
CA MET A 17 -11.89 15.91 8.83
C MET A 17 -11.14 15.46 7.56
N LEU A 18 -10.77 14.18 7.47
CA LEU A 18 -10.20 13.55 6.26
C LEU A 18 -11.12 13.68 5.03
N LEU A 19 -12.43 13.62 5.22
CA LEU A 19 -13.39 13.79 4.13
C LEU A 19 -13.56 15.24 3.67
N ARG A 20 -13.29 16.23 4.53
CA ARG A 20 -13.44 17.66 4.23
C ARG A 20 -12.14 18.33 3.78
N GLU A 21 -10.98 17.82 4.18
CA GLU A 21 -9.68 18.36 3.74
C GLU A 21 -9.29 17.88 2.34
N LYS A 22 -8.63 18.76 1.59
CA LYS A 22 -8.06 18.56 0.23
C LYS A 22 -6.93 17.49 0.17
N GLY A 23 -6.98 16.47 1.03
CA GLY A 23 -5.92 15.47 1.20
C GLY A 23 -6.38 14.07 1.63
N GLY A 24 -7.65 13.84 1.97
CA GLY A 24 -8.05 12.51 2.43
C GLY A 24 -8.00 11.41 1.35
N ALA A 25 -8.15 11.76 0.07
CA ALA A 25 -7.96 10.79 -1.02
C ALA A 25 -6.48 10.43 -1.16
N SER A 26 -5.59 11.43 -1.03
CA SER A 26 -4.15 11.23 -1.00
C SER A 26 -3.70 10.30 0.13
N ILE A 27 -4.24 10.45 1.34
CA ILE A 27 -3.87 9.60 2.50
C ILE A 27 -4.28 8.14 2.27
N VAL A 28 -5.45 7.91 1.68
CA VAL A 28 -5.93 6.56 1.32
C VAL A 28 -5.12 5.97 0.18
N ALA A 29 -4.88 6.75 -0.88
CA ALA A 29 -4.04 6.35 -2.01
C ALA A 29 -2.60 6.04 -1.59
N MET A 30 -2.04 6.84 -0.68
CA MET A 30 -0.71 6.60 -0.10
C MET A 30 -0.67 5.30 0.70
N GLY A 31 -1.70 5.06 1.54
CA GLY A 31 -1.83 3.78 2.24
C GLY A 31 -1.85 2.61 1.26
N PHE A 32 -2.72 2.65 0.26
CA PHE A 32 -2.81 1.62 -0.78
C PHE A 32 -1.47 1.38 -1.49
N ALA A 33 -0.79 2.46 -1.91
CA ALA A 33 0.51 2.40 -2.56
C ALA A 33 1.58 1.74 -1.66
N ILE A 34 1.62 2.08 -0.36
CA ILE A 34 2.54 1.46 0.61
C ILE A 34 2.27 -0.03 0.72
N GLY A 35 1.01 -0.43 0.91
CA GLY A 35 0.65 -1.84 1.04
C GLY A 35 1.03 -2.67 -0.18
N LEU A 36 0.78 -2.10 -1.36
CA LEU A 36 1.11 -2.73 -2.64
C LEU A 36 2.63 -2.83 -2.85
N ALA A 37 3.36 -1.75 -2.54
CA ALA A 37 4.82 -1.71 -2.64
C ALA A 37 5.50 -2.69 -1.68
N VAL A 38 5.04 -2.75 -0.43
CA VAL A 38 5.57 -3.68 0.58
C VAL A 38 5.38 -5.12 0.12
N GLU A 39 4.21 -5.45 -0.45
CA GLU A 39 3.95 -6.83 -0.88
C GLU A 39 4.90 -7.32 -1.98
N MET A 40 5.43 -6.41 -2.81
CA MET A 40 6.34 -6.80 -3.90
C MET A 40 7.66 -7.42 -3.44
N PHE A 41 8.05 -7.25 -2.18
CA PHE A 41 9.27 -7.86 -1.64
C PHE A 41 9.05 -8.67 -0.34
N THR A 42 7.84 -8.68 0.24
CA THR A 42 7.61 -9.37 1.51
C THR A 42 7.18 -10.83 1.39
N LEU A 43 6.72 -11.30 0.22
CA LEU A 43 6.37 -12.70 0.01
C LEU A 43 7.54 -13.67 0.28
N PRO A 44 8.78 -13.39 -0.15
CA PRO A 44 9.98 -14.13 0.26
C PRO A 44 10.27 -14.11 1.77
N THR A 45 9.76 -13.12 2.51
CA THR A 45 10.12 -12.86 3.92
C THR A 45 9.16 -13.49 4.95
N LEU A 46 8.24 -14.37 4.51
CA LEU A 46 7.38 -15.20 5.38
C LEU A 46 6.60 -14.44 6.48
N GLY A 47 6.07 -13.25 6.18
CA GLY A 47 5.12 -12.55 7.06
C GLY A 47 5.64 -11.27 7.74
N PHE A 48 6.82 -10.79 7.36
CA PHE A 48 7.36 -9.50 7.84
C PHE A 48 6.62 -8.24 7.34
N ALA A 49 5.58 -8.41 6.52
CA ALA A 49 4.86 -7.30 5.91
C ALA A 49 4.27 -6.30 6.91
N PHE A 50 3.65 -6.76 7.99
CA PHE A 50 3.04 -5.87 8.98
C PHE A 50 4.10 -5.00 9.67
N VAL A 51 5.28 -5.56 9.95
CA VAL A 51 6.41 -4.83 10.56
C VAL A 51 6.83 -3.64 9.69
N LEU A 52 6.65 -3.72 8.37
CA LEU A 52 6.97 -2.64 7.44
C LEU A 52 5.79 -1.71 7.17
N ILE A 53 4.58 -2.25 7.02
CA ILE A 53 3.38 -1.46 6.70
C ILE A 53 3.08 -0.43 7.79
N PHE A 54 3.16 -0.80 9.07
CA PHE A 54 2.83 0.11 10.17
C PHE A 54 3.76 1.33 10.24
N PRO A 55 5.10 1.17 10.30
CA PRO A 55 6.03 2.31 10.28
C PRO A 55 5.92 3.14 9.01
N LEU A 56 5.84 2.51 7.83
CA LEU A 56 5.75 3.26 6.57
C LEU A 56 4.47 4.09 6.49
N CYS A 57 3.34 3.55 6.91
CA CYS A 57 2.08 4.30 6.98
C CYS A 57 2.17 5.46 7.98
N TYR A 58 2.88 5.29 9.11
CA TYR A 58 3.12 6.38 10.05
C TYR A 58 4.01 7.49 9.45
N MET A 59 5.14 7.12 8.83
CA MET A 59 6.10 8.06 8.25
C MET A 59 5.54 8.82 7.05
N LEU A 60 4.87 8.12 6.13
CA LEU A 60 4.32 8.69 4.90
C LEU A 60 2.88 9.18 5.06
N LYS A 61 2.34 9.15 6.28
CA LYS A 61 0.95 9.56 6.61
C LYS A 61 -0.10 8.81 5.78
N GLY A 62 0.13 7.52 5.55
CA GLY A 62 -0.77 6.60 4.85
C GLY A 62 -1.89 6.04 5.75
N ASN A 63 -3.01 5.67 5.14
CA ASN A 63 -4.11 5.00 5.84
C ASN A 63 -3.83 3.49 5.98
N ILE A 64 -3.73 3.00 7.23
CA ILE A 64 -3.45 1.58 7.51
C ILE A 64 -4.48 0.64 6.86
N PRO A 65 -5.81 0.80 7.04
CA PRO A 65 -6.80 -0.02 6.32
C PRO A 65 -6.60 -0.04 4.80
N ALA A 66 -6.29 1.10 4.18
CA ALA A 66 -6.03 1.17 2.76
C ALA A 66 -4.75 0.42 2.36
N ALA A 67 -3.71 0.46 3.20
CA ALA A 67 -2.51 -0.34 3.01
C ALA A 67 -2.79 -1.84 3.09
N LEU A 68 -3.64 -2.30 4.01
CA LEU A 68 -4.04 -3.71 4.04
C LEU A 68 -4.79 -4.13 2.77
N ILE A 69 -5.62 -3.26 2.21
CA ILE A 69 -6.28 -3.51 0.92
C ILE A 69 -5.23 -3.58 -0.20
N GLY A 70 -4.32 -2.61 -0.26
CA GLY A 70 -3.22 -2.59 -1.24
C GLY A 70 -2.33 -3.84 -1.15
N PHE A 71 -2.08 -4.33 0.07
CA PHE A 71 -1.33 -5.55 0.34
C PHE A 71 -2.05 -6.80 -0.19
N VAL A 72 -3.35 -6.94 0.07
CA VAL A 72 -4.14 -8.07 -0.45
C VAL A 72 -4.23 -8.03 -1.98
N VAL A 73 -4.42 -6.85 -2.57
CA VAL A 73 -4.39 -6.67 -4.03
C VAL A 73 -3.00 -6.98 -4.59
N GLY A 74 -1.96 -6.60 -3.85
CA GLY A 74 -0.56 -6.90 -4.16
C GLY A 74 -0.31 -8.39 -4.39
N LYS A 75 -0.97 -9.30 -3.66
CA LYS A 75 -0.85 -10.76 -3.86
C LYS A 75 -1.22 -11.21 -5.27
N ILE A 76 -2.28 -10.62 -5.82
CA ILE A 76 -2.76 -10.95 -7.17
C ILE A 76 -1.77 -10.40 -8.21
N ILE A 77 -1.25 -9.20 -7.98
CA ILE A 77 -0.30 -8.52 -8.87
C ILE A 77 1.12 -9.10 -8.76
N TYR A 78 1.45 -9.74 -7.64
CA TYR A 78 2.79 -10.25 -7.39
C TYR A 78 3.22 -11.32 -8.39
N ILE A 79 2.30 -12.23 -8.77
CA ILE A 79 2.60 -13.33 -9.69
C ILE A 79 3.19 -12.82 -11.02
N PRO A 80 2.54 -11.89 -11.75
CA PRO A 80 3.14 -11.31 -12.95
C PRO A 80 4.36 -10.42 -12.66
N MET A 81 4.46 -9.81 -11.47
CA MET A 81 5.60 -8.99 -11.05
C MET A 81 6.84 -9.80 -10.65
N MET A 82 6.73 -11.10 -10.42
CA MET A 82 7.88 -11.93 -10.03
C MET A 82 8.99 -11.95 -11.09
N TYR A 83 8.62 -11.90 -12.37
CA TYR A 83 9.56 -11.82 -13.50
C TYR A 83 10.36 -10.51 -13.55
N PRO A 84 9.73 -9.31 -13.57
CA PRO A 84 10.48 -8.05 -13.50
C PRO A 84 11.29 -7.93 -12.21
N ASN A 85 10.73 -8.32 -11.05
CA ASN A 85 11.47 -8.29 -9.78
C ASN A 85 12.76 -9.10 -9.87
N SER A 86 12.72 -10.31 -10.44
CA SER A 86 13.92 -11.15 -10.59
C SER A 86 14.95 -10.52 -11.53
N LYS A 87 14.51 -9.87 -12.62
CA LYS A 87 15.39 -9.19 -13.58
C LYS A 87 16.06 -7.97 -12.96
N VAL A 88 15.29 -7.09 -12.34
CA VAL A 88 15.78 -5.87 -11.70
C VAL A 88 16.71 -6.23 -10.54
N GLY A 89 16.35 -7.22 -9.74
CA GLY A 89 17.22 -7.77 -8.70
C GLY A 89 18.54 -8.31 -9.27
N GLY A 90 18.50 -9.01 -10.41
CA GLY A 90 19.69 -9.52 -11.08
C GLY A 90 20.57 -8.45 -11.74
N TRP A 91 20.04 -7.25 -12.02
CA TRP A 91 20.84 -6.11 -12.48
C TRP A 91 21.54 -5.40 -11.32
N ILE A 92 20.91 -5.39 -10.14
CA ILE A 92 21.45 -4.73 -8.94
C ILE A 92 22.43 -5.64 -8.21
N LEU A 93 22.13 -6.94 -8.09
CA LEU A 93 23.02 -7.90 -7.44
C LEU A 93 24.19 -8.29 -8.36
N PRO A 94 25.44 -8.35 -7.85
CA PRO A 94 26.57 -8.84 -8.60
C PRO A 94 26.38 -10.30 -9.03
N LYS A 95 26.74 -10.62 -10.29
CA LYS A 95 26.63 -11.98 -10.84
C LYS A 95 27.50 -13.02 -10.14
N HIS A 96 28.52 -12.57 -9.41
CA HIS A 96 29.50 -13.39 -8.69
C HIS A 96 29.24 -13.42 -7.17
N LEU A 97 28.05 -13.03 -6.72
CA LEU A 97 27.67 -13.11 -5.31
C LEU A 97 27.39 -14.58 -4.94
N SER A 98 28.44 -15.40 -4.86
CA SER A 98 28.36 -16.73 -4.28
C SER A 98 28.37 -16.56 -2.77
N ILE A 99 27.24 -16.80 -2.09
CA ILE A 99 27.25 -16.98 -0.64
C ILE A 99 27.88 -18.35 -0.40
N HIS A 100 29.21 -18.44 -0.47
CA HIS A 100 29.95 -19.61 -0.02
C HIS A 100 29.94 -19.61 1.50
N LEU A 101 28.79 -19.89 2.10
CA LEU A 101 28.72 -20.33 3.48
C LEU A 101 29.11 -21.81 3.45
N PRO A 102 30.30 -22.20 3.94
CA PRO A 102 30.80 -23.58 3.87
C PRO A 102 29.95 -24.60 4.66
N VAL A 103 28.85 -24.16 5.26
CA VAL A 103 27.99 -24.90 6.18
C VAL A 103 26.61 -25.21 5.58
N VAL A 104 26.25 -24.62 4.43
CA VAL A 104 24.92 -24.84 3.80
C VAL A 104 25.03 -25.57 2.45
N PRO A 105 24.14 -26.54 2.19
CA PRO A 105 24.02 -27.20 0.88
C PRO A 105 23.84 -26.22 -0.29
N GLU A 106 24.33 -26.60 -1.47
CA GLU A 106 24.28 -25.79 -2.69
C GLU A 106 22.85 -25.34 -3.05
N TRP A 107 21.86 -26.22 -2.86
CA TRP A 107 20.44 -25.91 -3.11
C TRP A 107 19.89 -24.80 -2.19
N ILE A 108 20.44 -24.63 -0.99
CA ILE A 108 20.08 -23.54 -0.08
C ILE A 108 20.69 -22.22 -0.54
N ASN A 109 21.92 -22.23 -1.07
CA ASN A 109 22.58 -21.05 -1.60
C ASN A 109 21.86 -20.51 -2.84
N GLU A 110 21.45 -21.40 -3.76
CA GLU A 110 20.65 -21.00 -4.93
C GLU A 110 19.29 -20.41 -4.52
N LEU A 111 18.62 -21.02 -3.55
CA LEU A 111 17.36 -20.52 -3.01
C LEU A 111 17.52 -19.15 -2.34
N LEU A 112 18.58 -18.95 -1.54
CA LEU A 112 18.91 -17.66 -0.93
C LEU A 112 19.15 -16.58 -1.97
N LEU A 113 19.94 -16.86 -3.00
CA LEU A 113 20.21 -15.95 -4.10
C LEU A 113 18.95 -15.58 -4.88
N ALA A 114 18.07 -16.55 -5.15
CA ALA A 114 16.79 -16.30 -5.80
C ALA A 114 15.89 -15.39 -4.96
N ASN A 115 15.77 -15.65 -3.66
CA ASN A 115 15.00 -14.82 -2.74
C ASN A 115 15.58 -13.40 -2.62
N LEU A 116 16.90 -13.26 -2.55
CA LEU A 116 17.55 -11.94 -2.51
C LEU A 116 17.29 -11.12 -3.77
N LYS A 117 17.36 -11.74 -4.97
CA LYS A 117 17.00 -11.06 -6.22
C LYS A 117 15.55 -10.59 -6.20
N LEU A 118 14.63 -11.45 -5.76
CA LEU A 118 13.22 -11.10 -5.64
C LEU A 118 12.97 -9.96 -4.65
N ILE A 119 13.66 -9.95 -3.50
CA ILE A 119 13.52 -8.89 -2.50
C ILE A 119 14.05 -7.57 -3.06
N VAL A 120 15.28 -7.55 -3.60
CA VAL A 120 15.90 -6.31 -4.08
C VAL A 120 15.17 -5.74 -5.29
N GLY A 121 14.80 -6.58 -6.25
CA GLY A 121 14.00 -6.11 -7.38
C GLY A 121 12.59 -5.71 -6.96
N GLY A 122 11.97 -6.46 -6.05
CA GLY A 122 10.66 -6.14 -5.49
C GLY A 122 10.61 -4.82 -4.73
N MET A 123 11.71 -4.41 -4.08
CA MET A 123 11.80 -3.08 -3.46
C MET A 123 11.75 -1.95 -4.50
N VAL A 124 12.46 -2.12 -5.62
CA VAL A 124 12.52 -1.13 -6.70
C VAL A 124 11.21 -1.11 -7.48
N ASP A 125 10.80 -2.26 -8.01
CA ASP A 125 9.58 -2.41 -8.79
C ASP A 125 8.35 -2.11 -7.94
N GLY A 126 8.35 -2.49 -6.65
CA GLY A 126 7.29 -2.14 -5.70
C GLY A 126 7.18 -0.64 -5.46
N ALA A 127 8.29 0.08 -5.33
CA ALA A 127 8.26 1.53 -5.19
C ALA A 127 7.70 2.21 -6.46
N ILE A 128 8.12 1.75 -7.64
CA ILE A 128 7.64 2.26 -8.93
C ILE A 128 6.14 1.96 -9.08
N LEU A 129 5.73 0.73 -8.85
CA LEU A 129 4.35 0.28 -8.99
C LEU A 129 3.43 0.95 -7.98
N GLY A 130 3.87 1.12 -6.73
CA GLY A 130 3.16 1.87 -5.71
C GLY A 130 2.95 3.33 -6.13
N LEU A 131 3.97 3.97 -6.69
CA LEU A 131 3.88 5.34 -7.22
C LEU A 131 2.91 5.43 -8.40
N ILE A 132 2.96 4.48 -9.34
CA ILE A 132 2.03 4.41 -10.47
C ILE A 132 0.59 4.23 -9.97
N CYS A 133 0.36 3.33 -9.01
CA CYS A 133 -0.96 3.05 -8.46
C CYS A 133 -1.51 4.17 -7.56
N TYR A 134 -0.66 5.04 -7.00
CA TYR A 134 -1.10 6.18 -6.19
C TYR A 134 -2.02 7.12 -6.98
N PHE A 135 -1.68 7.45 -8.23
CA PHE A 135 -2.45 8.38 -9.06
C PHE A 135 -3.88 7.92 -9.38
N PRO A 136 -4.12 6.72 -9.95
CA PRO A 136 -5.47 6.27 -10.28
C PRO A 136 -6.34 6.08 -9.04
N ILE A 137 -5.77 5.63 -7.91
CA ILE A 137 -6.52 5.49 -6.66
C ILE A 137 -6.91 6.87 -6.13
N LYS A 138 -6.00 7.84 -6.13
CA LYS A 138 -6.30 9.21 -5.72
C LYS A 138 -7.38 9.83 -6.60
N TYR A 139 -7.23 9.77 -7.93
CA TYR A 139 -8.19 10.32 -8.89
C TYR A 139 -9.58 9.69 -8.73
N SER A 140 -9.65 8.36 -8.60
CA SER A 140 -10.90 7.65 -8.37
C SER A 140 -11.58 8.16 -7.11
N LEU A 141 -10.86 8.21 -5.98
CA LEU A 141 -11.40 8.65 -4.70
C LEU A 141 -11.84 10.11 -4.70
N ASP A 142 -11.10 10.99 -5.36
CA ASP A 142 -11.48 12.40 -5.51
C ASP A 142 -12.78 12.55 -6.31
N THR A 143 -12.93 11.77 -7.39
CA THR A 143 -14.16 11.73 -8.20
C THR A 143 -15.36 11.22 -7.38
N TYR A 144 -15.19 10.16 -6.59
CA TYR A 144 -16.24 9.66 -5.70
C TYR A 144 -16.65 10.69 -4.64
N LYS A 145 -15.69 11.44 -4.09
CA LYS A 145 -15.96 12.51 -3.12
C LYS A 145 -16.73 13.67 -3.75
N ALA A 146 -16.36 14.11 -4.94
CA ALA A 146 -17.04 15.17 -5.67
C ALA A 146 -18.52 14.82 -5.88
N LYS A 147 -18.80 13.65 -6.45
CA LYS A 147 -20.18 13.17 -6.69
C LYS A 147 -21.03 13.10 -5.40
N ARG A 148 -20.41 12.73 -4.26
CA ARG A 148 -21.13 12.66 -2.97
C ARG A 148 -21.46 14.05 -2.43
N LYS A 149 -20.58 15.04 -2.66
CA LYS A 149 -20.81 16.44 -2.25
C LYS A 149 -21.97 17.04 -3.04
N ASP A 150 -22.03 16.77 -4.34
CA ASP A 150 -23.07 17.30 -5.22
C ASP A 150 -24.44 16.70 -4.87
N LYS A 151 -24.53 15.39 -4.62
CA LYS A 151 -25.77 14.75 -4.13
C LYS A 151 -26.28 15.32 -2.80
N ARG A 152 -25.39 15.77 -1.91
CA ARG A 152 -25.78 16.40 -0.64
C ARG A 152 -26.30 17.82 -0.84
N LYS A 153 -25.69 18.59 -1.75
CA LYS A 153 -26.17 19.93 -2.11
C LYS A 153 -27.55 19.87 -2.76
N LEU A 154 -27.74 18.99 -3.75
CA LEU A 154 -29.04 18.75 -4.38
C LEU A 154 -30.13 18.39 -3.37
N LYS A 155 -29.82 17.53 -2.38
CA LYS A 155 -30.78 17.20 -1.31
C LYS A 155 -31.12 18.39 -0.39
N LEU A 156 -30.18 19.30 -0.18
CA LEU A 156 -30.41 20.51 0.63
C LEU A 156 -31.24 21.54 -0.15
N GLU A 157 -30.92 21.74 -1.44
CA GLU A 157 -31.68 22.63 -2.33
C GLU A 157 -33.12 22.16 -2.51
N LEU A 158 -33.33 20.85 -2.75
CA LEU A 158 -34.68 20.27 -2.83
C LEU A 158 -35.47 20.43 -1.53
N LYS A 159 -34.81 20.33 -0.37
CA LYS A 159 -35.47 20.55 0.92
C LYS A 159 -35.93 22.02 1.06
N ASN A 160 -35.07 22.96 0.71
CA ASN A 160 -35.38 24.40 0.78
C ASN A 160 -36.43 24.87 -0.25
N MET A 161 -36.78 24.05 -1.25
CA MET A 161 -37.85 24.36 -2.22
C MET A 161 -39.24 23.86 -1.77
N VAL A 162 -39.28 22.94 -0.81
CA VAL A 162 -40.52 22.32 -0.29
C VAL A 162 -40.96 22.96 1.02
N ASP A 163 -40.02 23.59 1.75
CA ASP A 163 -40.25 24.42 2.93
C ASP A 163 -40.59 25.88 2.53
#